data_AF-B4FCG4-F1
#
_entry.id   AF-B4FCG4-F1
#
_cell.length_a   1.000
_cell.length_b   1.000
_cell.length_c   1.000
_cell.angle_alpha   90.00
_cell.angle_beta   90.00
_cell.angle_gamma   90.00
#
_symmetry.space_group_name_H-M   'P 1'
#
loop_
_entity.id
_entity.type
_entity.pdbx_description
1 polymer ?
#
loop_
_entity_poly.entity_id
_entity_poly.type
_entity_poly.pdbx_seq_one_letter_code
_entity_poly.pdbx_strand_id
1 'polypeptide(L)'
;MNFLLLSLMYAYYCFEYKWNFFAVSLHERLDFFESNWAFFAGFGAPCVLPIFFFSPLISYGFLAILYPLFVLTAAGTQAEQVIDALKPAHEGKLQRIPVFFVAKRLTTKVLQLFPVAQKEQ
;
A
#
# COMPACT_ATOMS: atom_id res chain seq x y z
N MET A 1 6.63 2.70 15.29
CA MET A 1 5.67 1.95 14.44
C MET A 1 4.66 2.84 13.71
N ASN A 2 4.25 4.00 14.26
CA ASN A 2 3.23 4.84 13.62
C ASN A 2 3.65 5.38 12.22
N PHE A 3 4.85 5.94 12.09
CA PHE A 3 5.33 6.52 10.82
C PHE A 3 5.37 5.53 9.65
N LEU A 4 5.94 4.34 9.87
CA LEU A 4 6.06 3.33 8.82
C LEU A 4 4.70 2.80 8.39
N LEU A 5 3.80 2.53 9.34
CA LEU A 5 2.43 2.08 9.04
C LEU A 5 1.63 3.16 8.30
N LEU A 6 1.72 4.42 8.74
CA LEU A 6 1.09 5.55 8.06
C LEU A 6 1.64 5.72 6.64
N SER A 7 2.96 5.61 6.46
CA SER A 7 3.60 5.74 5.14
C SER A 7 3.14 4.62 4.20
N LEU A 8 3.13 3.38 4.68
CA LEU A 8 2.61 2.24 3.93
C LEU A 8 1.12 2.41 3.57
N MET A 9 0.30 2.85 4.53
CA MET A 9 -1.12 3.11 4.33
C MET A 9 -1.36 4.18 3.26
N TYR A 10 -0.67 5.33 3.36
CA TYR A 10 -0.78 6.42 2.39
C TYR A 10 -0.33 5.99 1.00
N ALA A 11 0.77 5.23 0.91
CA ALA A 11 1.24 4.69 -0.35
C ALA A 11 0.22 3.73 -0.96
N TYR A 12 -0.34 2.80 -0.18
CA TYR A 12 -1.36 1.87 -0.66
C TYR A 12 -2.57 2.60 -1.24
N TYR A 13 -3.10 3.61 -0.55
CA TYR A 13 -4.24 4.41 -1.05
C TYR A 13 -3.92 5.15 -2.35
N CYS A 14 -2.70 5.67 -2.51
CA CYS A 14 -2.32 6.33 -3.77
C CYS A 14 -2.34 5.35 -4.96
N PHE A 15 -1.83 4.13 -4.76
CA PHE A 15 -1.79 3.10 -5.79
C PHE A 15 -3.12 2.38 -6.01
N GLU A 16 -4.01 2.39 -5.01
CA GLU A 16 -5.34 1.78 -5.11
C GLU A 16 -6.15 2.33 -6.29
N TYR A 17 -6.09 3.65 -6.56
CA TYR A 17 -6.77 4.25 -7.70
C TYR A 17 -6.32 3.66 -9.03
N LYS A 18 -5.00 3.50 -9.19
CA LYS A 18 -4.41 2.91 -10.39
C LYS A 18 -4.81 1.45 -10.52
N TRP A 19 -4.61 0.66 -9.47
CA TRP A 19 -4.94 -0.77 -9.52
C TRP A 19 -6.43 -1.02 -9.72
N ASN A 20 -7.28 -0.15 -9.18
CA ASN A 20 -8.72 -0.21 -9.40
C ASN A 20 -9.08 0.11 -10.85
N PHE A 21 -8.44 1.11 -11.46
CA PHE A 21 -8.60 1.42 -12.87
C PHE A 21 -8.20 0.25 -13.78
N PHE A 22 -7.10 -0.45 -13.46
CA PHE A 22 -6.64 -1.64 -14.18
C PHE A 22 -7.31 -2.95 -13.74
N ALA A 23 -8.30 -2.89 -12.85
CA ALA A 23 -8.99 -4.06 -12.31
C ALA A 23 -8.05 -5.17 -11.76
N VAL A 24 -6.90 -4.79 -11.22
CA VAL A 24 -5.91 -5.74 -10.67
C VAL A 24 -6.55 -6.51 -9.52
N SER A 25 -6.34 -7.81 -9.40
CA SER A 25 -6.94 -8.59 -8.30
C SER A 25 -6.37 -8.18 -6.93
N LEU A 26 -7.15 -8.30 -5.86
CA LEU A 26 -6.67 -7.99 -4.51
C LEU A 26 -5.41 -8.80 -4.14
N HIS A 27 -5.37 -10.07 -4.55
CA HIS A 27 -4.24 -10.96 -4.28
C HIS A 27 -2.96 -10.44 -4.93
N GLU A 28 -3.05 -9.98 -6.16
CA GLU A 28 -1.92 -9.47 -6.93
C GLU A 28 -1.43 -8.12 -6.40
N ARG A 29 -2.36 -7.21 -6.03
CA ARG A 29 -2.02 -5.94 -5.37
C ARG A 29 -1.28 -6.16 -4.05
N LEU A 30 -1.76 -7.10 -3.23
CA LEU A 30 -1.14 -7.44 -1.95
C LEU A 30 0.23 -8.09 -2.13
N ASP A 31 0.37 -9.03 -3.08
CA ASP A 31 1.66 -9.69 -3.34
C ASP A 31 2.71 -8.67 -3.81
N PHE A 32 2.33 -7.76 -4.70
CA PHE A 32 3.18 -6.67 -5.16
C PHE A 32 3.55 -5.71 -4.02
N PHE A 33 2.58 -5.34 -3.19
CA PHE A 33 2.79 -4.44 -2.05
C PHE A 33 3.72 -5.03 -0.99
N GLU A 34 3.48 -6.27 -0.56
CA GLU A 34 4.28 -6.94 0.47
C GLU A 34 5.70 -7.27 -0.03
N SER A 35 5.85 -7.54 -1.33
CA SER A 35 7.17 -7.78 -1.96
C SER A 35 8.02 -6.51 -2.05
N ASN A 36 7.39 -5.34 -2.14
CA ASN A 36 8.08 -4.07 -2.39
C ASN A 36 7.81 -3.05 -1.27
N TRP A 37 7.59 -3.52 -0.04
CA TRP A 37 7.20 -2.68 1.09
C TRP A 37 8.14 -1.50 1.32
N ALA A 38 9.45 -1.65 1.07
CA ALA A 38 10.43 -0.59 1.27
C ALA A 38 10.26 0.55 0.25
N PHE A 39 9.92 0.22 -1.00
CA PHE A 39 9.54 1.22 -2.00
C PHE A 39 8.29 1.98 -1.55
N PHE A 40 7.25 1.28 -1.10
CA PHE A 40 6.02 1.93 -0.63
C PHE A 40 6.23 2.77 0.63
N ALA A 41 7.06 2.31 1.57
CA ALA A 41 7.42 3.08 2.75
C ALA A 41 8.17 4.36 2.38
N GLY A 42 9.11 4.29 1.42
CA GLY A 42 9.81 5.46 0.90
C GLY A 42 8.90 6.40 0.10
N PHE A 43 7.98 5.85 -0.70
CA PHE A 43 7.00 6.62 -1.45
C PHE A 43 6.03 7.36 -0.54
N GLY A 44 5.50 6.74 0.52
CA GLY A 44 4.55 7.39 1.42
C GLY A 44 5.17 8.33 2.46
N ALA A 45 6.47 8.17 2.74
CA ALA A 45 7.17 8.91 3.79
C ALA A 45 7.05 10.45 3.66
N PRO A 46 7.26 11.09 2.48
CA PRO A 46 7.16 12.54 2.35
C PRO A 46 5.75 13.08 2.64
N CYS A 47 4.70 12.32 2.33
CA CYS A 47 3.31 12.69 2.62
C CYS A 47 3.02 12.70 4.13
N VAL A 48 3.62 11.77 4.86
CA VAL A 48 3.34 11.52 6.28
C VAL A 48 4.26 12.33 7.20
N LEU A 49 5.44 12.70 6.73
CA LEU A 49 6.45 13.43 7.51
C LEU A 49 5.89 14.72 8.16
N PRO A 50 5.11 15.58 7.47
CA PRO A 50 4.54 16.79 8.08
C PRO A 50 3.73 16.54 9.36
N ILE A 51 3.03 15.40 9.44
CA ILE A 51 2.19 15.02 10.59
C ILE A 51 3.00 15.00 11.90
N PHE A 52 4.30 14.72 11.82
CA PHE A 52 5.17 14.57 12.99
C PHE A 52 5.83 15.89 13.44
N PHE A 53 5.82 16.93 12.59
CA PHE A 53 6.53 18.19 12.86
C PHE A 53 5.60 19.40 13.00
N PHE A 54 4.36 19.32 12.49
CA PHE A 54 3.43 20.45 12.49
C PHE A 54 2.13 20.17 13.25
N SER A 55 1.39 21.24 13.56
CA SER A 55 0.05 21.12 14.15
C SER A 55 -0.91 20.41 13.19
N PRO A 56 -1.97 19.74 13.70
CA PRO A 56 -2.91 19.00 12.85
C PRO A 56 -3.46 19.82 11.68
N LEU A 57 -3.77 21.09 11.90
CA LEU A 57 -4.29 21.99 10.85
C LEU A 57 -3.29 22.16 9.69
N ILE A 58 -2.02 22.41 10.02
CA ILE A 58 -0.97 22.61 9.01
C ILE A 58 -0.67 21.28 8.30
N SER A 59 -0.58 20.18 9.06
CA SER A 59 -0.35 18.83 8.54
C SER A 59 -1.45 18.40 7.56
N TYR A 60 -2.73 18.68 7.86
CA TYR A 60 -3.83 18.42 6.93
C TYR A 60 -3.77 19.29 5.69
N GLY A 61 -3.30 20.54 5.80
CA GLY A 61 -3.03 21.39 4.64
C GLY A 61 -1.99 20.78 3.71
N PHE A 62 -0.87 20.29 4.25
CA PHE A 62 0.14 19.57 3.47
C PHE A 62 -0.44 18.32 2.82
N LEU A 63 -1.18 17.50 3.58
CA LEU A 63 -1.80 16.29 3.07
C LEU A 63 -2.80 16.56 1.94
N ALA A 64 -3.63 17.60 2.05
CA ALA A 64 -4.62 17.95 1.03
C ALA A 64 -3.98 18.31 -0.32
N ILE A 65 -2.74 18.83 -0.30
CA ILE A 65 -1.99 19.18 -1.50
C ILE A 65 -1.15 17.99 -1.99
N LEU A 66 -0.42 17.33 -1.09
CA LEU A 66 0.49 16.24 -1.44
C LEU A 66 -0.27 14.98 -1.89
N TYR A 67 -1.41 14.68 -1.26
CA TYR A 67 -2.18 13.48 -1.59
C TYR A 67 -2.57 13.38 -3.07
N PRO A 68 -3.26 14.36 -3.69
CA PRO A 68 -3.59 14.27 -5.12
C PRO A 68 -2.35 14.21 -6.03
N LEU A 69 -1.26 14.89 -5.67
CA LEU A 69 0.01 14.81 -6.42
C LEU A 69 0.61 13.41 -6.36
N PHE A 70 0.53 12.74 -5.22
CA PHE A 70 1.06 11.40 -5.03
C PHE A 70 0.16 10.37 -5.70
N VAL A 71 -1.17 10.55 -5.68
CA VAL A 71 -2.11 9.75 -6.47
C VAL A 71 -1.80 9.85 -7.96
N LEU A 72 -1.58 11.06 -8.49
CA LEU A 72 -1.21 11.26 -9.89
C LEU A 72 0.15 10.62 -10.23
N THR A 73 1.12 10.74 -9.33
CA THR A 73 2.44 10.11 -9.49
C THR A 73 2.33 8.58 -9.50
N ALA A 74 1.53 8.02 -8.60
CA ALA A 74 1.24 6.58 -8.54
C ALA A 74 0.48 6.11 -9.79
N ALA A 75 -0.45 6.91 -10.31
CA ALA A 75 -1.19 6.61 -11.53
C ALA A 75 -0.30 6.64 -12.79
N GLY A 76 0.58 7.65 -12.91
CA GLY A 76 1.44 7.86 -14.08
C GLY A 76 2.74 7.05 -14.10
N THR A 77 3.18 6.52 -12.95
CA THR A 77 4.42 5.73 -12.90
C THR A 77 4.24 4.36 -13.56
N GLN A 78 5.32 3.82 -14.13
CA GLN A 78 5.41 2.42 -14.58
C GLN A 78 6.18 1.56 -13.57
N ALA A 79 6.13 1.94 -12.28
CA ALA A 79 6.90 1.31 -11.20
C ALA A 79 6.72 -0.22 -11.18
N GLU A 80 5.53 -0.74 -11.46
CA GLU A 80 5.24 -2.18 -11.51
C GLU A 80 6.10 -2.89 -12.56
N GLN A 81 6.19 -2.34 -13.77
CA GLN A 81 6.97 -2.93 -14.86
C GLN A 81 8.47 -2.90 -14.57
N VAL A 82 8.95 -1.80 -13.99
CA VAL A 82 10.36 -1.63 -13.62
C VAL A 82 10.73 -2.55 -12.46
N ILE A 83 9.88 -2.65 -11.45
CA ILE A 83 10.08 -3.52 -10.29
C ILE A 83 10.06 -5.00 -10.71
N ASP A 84 9.14 -5.39 -11.59
CA ASP A 84 9.10 -6.75 -12.14
C ASP A 84 10.33 -7.06 -12.99
N ALA A 85 10.82 -6.10 -13.79
CA ALA A 85 12.05 -6.25 -14.56
C ALA A 85 13.32 -6.36 -13.67
N LEU A 86 13.30 -5.72 -12.49
CA LEU A 86 14.40 -5.76 -11.52
C LEU A 86 14.32 -6.95 -10.56
N LYS A 87 13.18 -7.64 -10.50
CA LYS A 87 12.95 -8.85 -9.69
C LYS A 87 14.05 -9.92 -9.83
N PRO A 88 14.54 -10.29 -11.03
CA PRO A 88 15.65 -11.25 -11.16
C PRO A 88 17.00 -10.73 -10.65
N ALA A 89 17.21 -9.41 -10.64
CA ALA A 89 18.44 -8.80 -10.08
C ALA A 89 18.39 -8.65 -8.56
N HIS A 90 17.18 -8.72 -7.96
CA HIS A 90 16.93 -8.52 -6.54
C HIS A 90 16.82 -9.83 -5.74
N GLU A 91 17.50 -10.90 -6.16
CA GLU A 91 17.67 -12.13 -5.34
C GLU A 91 18.31 -11.86 -3.96
N GLY A 92 18.76 -10.63 -3.69
CA GLY A 92 19.23 -10.13 -2.40
C GLY A 92 18.17 -9.46 -1.51
N LYS A 93 17.52 -10.26 -0.66
CA LYS A 93 17.47 -10.03 0.80
C LYS A 93 16.62 -8.89 1.43
N LEU A 94 15.54 -8.41 0.83
CA LEU A 94 14.44 -7.83 1.62
C LEU A 94 13.30 -8.85 1.75
N GLN A 95 13.16 -9.44 2.94
CA GLN A 95 12.07 -10.37 3.25
C GLN A 95 10.71 -9.65 3.10
N ARG A 96 9.77 -10.31 2.42
CA ARG A 96 8.36 -9.91 2.37
C ARG A 96 7.87 -9.64 3.79
N ILE A 97 7.34 -8.45 4.05
CA ILE A 97 6.68 -8.18 5.33
C ILE A 97 5.23 -8.61 5.18
N PRO A 98 4.75 -9.57 5.98
CA PRO A 98 3.38 -10.03 5.94
C PRO A 98 2.46 -9.04 6.67
N VAL A 99 2.42 -7.77 6.21
CA VAL A 99 1.67 -6.68 6.84
C VAL A 99 0.18 -7.05 6.96
N PHE A 100 -0.36 -7.76 5.97
CA PHE A 100 -1.77 -8.14 5.95
C PHE A 100 -2.04 -9.54 6.48
N PHE A 101 -1.04 -10.30 6.91
CA PHE A 101 -1.25 -11.69 7.36
C PHE A 101 -2.14 -11.79 8.59
N VAL A 102 -1.95 -10.89 9.56
CA VAL A 102 -2.80 -10.86 10.77
C VAL A 102 -4.24 -10.51 10.41
N ALA A 103 -4.43 -9.47 9.59
CA ALA A 103 -5.74 -9.06 9.12
C ALA A 103 -6.42 -10.19 8.33
N LYS A 104 -5.72 -10.80 7.38
CA LYS A 104 -6.23 -11.91 6.57
C LYS A 104 -6.64 -13.09 7.45
N ARG A 105 -5.82 -13.47 8.44
CA ARG A 105 -6.12 -14.56 9.37
C ARG A 105 -7.35 -14.27 10.23
N LEU A 106 -7.51 -13.04 10.72
CA LEU A 106 -8.68 -12.63 11.50
C LEU A 106 -9.94 -12.59 10.63
N THR A 107 -9.88 -11.96 9.45
CA THR A 107 -11.01 -11.87 8.53
C THR A 107 -11.47 -13.25 8.07
N THR A 108 -10.55 -14.15 7.73
CA THR A 108 -10.91 -15.54 7.38
C THR A 108 -11.55 -16.26 8.56
N LYS A 109 -11.07 -16.05 9.79
CA LYS A 109 -11.69 -16.62 10.99
C LYS A 109 -13.10 -16.08 11.24
N VAL A 110 -13.33 -14.79 10.99
CA VAL A 110 -14.67 -14.18 11.10
C VAL A 110 -15.59 -14.67 9.98
N LEU A 111 -15.11 -14.79 8.74
CA LEU A 111 -15.89 -15.32 7.63
C LEU A 111 -16.33 -16.77 7.87
N GLN A 112 -15.51 -17.58 8.56
CA GLN A 112 -15.88 -18.93 8.99
C GLN A 112 -17.04 -18.96 10.01
N LEU A 113 -17.33 -17.85 10.69
CA LEU A 113 -18.48 -17.73 11.61
C LEU A 113 -19.78 -17.38 10.86
N PHE A 114 -19.71 -16.94 9.61
CA PHE A 114 -20.86 -16.55 8.77
C PHE A 114 -20.96 -17.47 7.53
N PRO A 115 -21.59 -18.65 7.65
CA PRO A 115 -21.66 -19.66 6.57
C PRO A 115 -22.41 -19.20 5.32
N VAL A 116 -23.09 -18.04 5.35
CA VAL A 116 -23.87 -17.49 4.23
C VAL A 116 -22.97 -16.95 3.09
N ALA A 117 -21.73 -16.56 3.37
CA ALA A 117 -20.83 -15.96 2.36
C ALA A 117 -20.03 -16.97 1.52
N GLN A 118 -20.12 -18.28 1.80
CA GLN A 118 -19.38 -19.31 1.05
C GLN A 118 -20.07 -19.75 -0.26
N LYS A 119 -21.26 -19.25 -0.58
CA LYS A 119 -22.06 -19.73 -1.72
C LYS A 119 -21.80 -19.02 -3.06
N GLU A 120 -20.95 -18.00 -3.10
CA GLU A 120 -20.72 -17.17 -4.29
C GLU A 120 -19.23 -17.06 -4.72
N GLN A 121 -18.41 -18.07 -4.39
CA GLN A 121 -17.07 -18.22 -4.99
C GLN A 121 -17.06 -19.23 -6.12
#